data_AF-A0A162FX58-F1
#
_entry.id   AF-A0A162FX58-F1
#
_cell.length_a   1.000
_cell.length_b   1.000
_cell.length_c   1.000
_cell.angle_alpha   90.00
_cell.angle_beta   90.00
_cell.angle_gamma   90.00
#
_symmetry.space_group_name_H-M   'P 1'
#
loop_
_entity.id
_entity.type
_entity.pdbx_description
1 polymer ?
#
loop_
_entity_poly.entity_id
_entity_poly.type
_entity_poly.pdbx_seq_one_letter_code
_entity_poly.pdbx_strand_id
1 'polypeptide(L)'
;MMHRNLDRRVEALVRIVEPAHLSEIDDMFERAMDERTASWWLGPDGDWTRHHLDEDGAPLADLQNQLMQHITHRKRTATRSANRASSR
;
A
#
# COMPACT_ATOMS: atom_id res chain seq x y z
N MET A 1 -14.70 -8.67 0.24
CA MET A 1 -14.65 -9.68 1.33
C MET A 1 -15.46 -10.88 0.89
N MET A 2 -14.98 -12.10 1.17
CA MET A 2 -15.68 -13.33 0.77
C MET A 2 -16.51 -13.88 1.93
N HIS A 3 -17.60 -14.58 1.63
CA HIS A 3 -18.45 -15.26 2.63
C HIS A 3 -17.64 -16.11 3.61
N ARG A 4 -16.62 -16.81 3.11
CA ARG A 4 -15.71 -17.61 3.95
C ARG A 4 -14.95 -16.83 5.02
N ASN A 5 -14.69 -15.54 4.80
CA ASN A 5 -13.96 -14.72 5.76
C ASN A 5 -14.83 -14.46 6.98
N LEU A 6 -16.15 -14.51 6.82
CA LEU A 6 -17.10 -14.22 7.89
C LEU A 6 -17.64 -15.49 8.56
N ASP A 7 -17.81 -16.57 7.79
CA ASP A 7 -18.55 -17.75 8.26
C ASP A 7 -17.65 -18.85 8.83
N ARG A 8 -16.37 -18.88 8.45
CA ARG A 8 -15.46 -19.99 8.79
C ARG A 8 -14.05 -19.57 9.16
N ARG A 9 -13.80 -18.28 9.33
CA ARG A 9 -12.49 -17.74 9.72
C ARG A 9 -12.65 -16.85 10.94
N VAL A 10 -11.63 -16.87 11.80
CA VAL A 10 -11.47 -15.86 12.84
C VAL A 10 -10.67 -14.73 12.22
N GLU A 11 -11.29 -13.56 12.10
CA GLU A 11 -10.69 -12.35 11.54
C GLU A 11 -10.59 -11.28 12.62
N ALA A 12 -9.56 -10.42 12.55
CA ALA A 12 -9.40 -9.28 13.44
C ALA A 12 -9.24 -8.00 12.63
N LEU A 13 -10.06 -7.00 12.94
CA LEU A 13 -9.91 -5.66 12.40
C LEU A 13 -9.25 -4.77 13.45
N VAL A 14 -8.15 -4.12 13.08
CA VAL A 14 -7.47 -3.17 13.95
C VAL A 14 -7.70 -1.77 13.41
N ARG A 15 -8.08 -0.85 14.30
CA ARG A 15 -8.18 0.56 13.96
C ARG A 15 -6.81 1.21 14.03
N ILE A 16 -6.45 1.91 12.96
CA ILE A 16 -5.28 2.78 12.94
C ILE A 16 -5.73 4.15 13.46
N VAL A 17 -5.04 4.66 14.48
CA VAL A 17 -5.40 5.91 15.18
C VAL A 17 -4.32 6.97 15.12
N GLU A 18 -3.06 6.57 14.89
CA GLU A 18 -1.93 7.48 14.79
C GLU A 18 -2.04 8.29 13.48
N PRO A 19 -2.17 9.64 13.55
CA PRO A 19 -2.35 10.47 12.36
C PRO A 19 -1.25 10.28 11.30
N ALA A 20 -0.01 10.07 11.73
CA ALA A 20 1.10 9.83 10.80
C ALA A 20 0.90 8.54 9.96
N HIS A 21 0.37 7.47 10.57
CA HIS A 21 0.09 6.23 9.85
C HIS A 21 -1.13 6.34 8.94
N LEU A 22 -2.15 7.12 9.35
CA LEU A 22 -3.29 7.40 8.49
C LEU A 22 -2.85 8.13 7.23
N SER A 23 -2.03 9.18 7.36
CA SER A 23 -1.46 9.91 6.21
C SER A 23 -0.63 9.01 5.30
N GLU A 24 0.21 8.11 5.85
CA GLU A 24 1.01 7.20 5.03
C GLU A 24 0.13 6.23 4.21
N ILE A 25 -1.00 5.79 4.77
CA ILE A 25 -1.96 4.91 4.09
C ILE A 25 -2.75 5.67 3.04
N ASP A 26 -3.18 6.89 3.34
CA ASP A 26 -3.88 7.76 2.39
C ASP A 26 -2.97 8.06 1.18
N ASP A 27 -1.71 8.44 1.43
CA ASP A 27 -0.70 8.66 0.38
C ASP A 27 -0.49 7.40 -0.49
N MET A 28 -0.54 6.20 0.12
CA MET A 28 -0.41 4.94 -0.61
C MET A 28 -1.63 4.70 -1.52
N PHE A 29 -2.84 4.95 -1.03
CA PHE A 29 -4.06 4.80 -1.83
C PHE A 29 -4.13 5.83 -2.95
N GLU A 30 -3.74 7.08 -2.69
CA GLU A 30 -3.68 8.13 -3.70
C GLU A 30 -2.78 7.71 -4.87
N ARG A 31 -1.57 7.21 -4.58
CA ARG A 31 -0.66 6.70 -5.64
C ARG A 31 -1.21 5.49 -6.36
N ALA A 32 -1.85 4.58 -5.65
CA ALA A 32 -2.39 3.35 -6.23
C ALA A 32 -3.61 3.59 -7.13
N MET A 33 -4.36 4.68 -6.89
CA MET A 33 -5.55 5.05 -7.64
C MET A 33 -5.33 6.19 -8.64
N ASP A 34 -4.14 6.81 -8.67
CA ASP A 34 -3.77 7.82 -9.65
C ASP A 34 -3.85 7.25 -11.08
N GLU A 35 -4.47 8.00 -11.99
CA GLU A 35 -4.62 7.61 -13.41
C GLU A 35 -3.27 7.40 -14.11
N ARG A 36 -2.20 8.00 -13.57
CA ARG A 36 -0.84 7.87 -14.08
C ARG A 36 -0.11 6.64 -13.54
N THR A 37 -0.80 5.79 -12.76
CA THR A 37 -0.27 4.54 -12.23
C THR A 37 -0.81 3.36 -13.01
N ALA A 38 0.09 2.50 -13.46
CA ALA A 38 -0.27 1.29 -14.18
C ALA A 38 -1.11 0.36 -13.30
N SER A 39 -2.27 -0.06 -13.81
CA SER A 39 -3.25 -0.86 -13.08
C SER A 39 -3.94 -1.89 -13.99
N TRP A 40 -4.68 -2.81 -13.37
CA TRP A 40 -5.56 -3.75 -14.04
C TRP A 40 -7.00 -3.42 -13.68
N TRP A 41 -7.86 -3.26 -14.69
CA TRP A 41 -9.26 -2.93 -14.50
C TRP A 41 -10.10 -4.16 -14.75
N LEU A 42 -10.97 -4.48 -13.79
CA LEU A 42 -11.94 -5.55 -13.91
C LEU A 42 -13.21 -5.00 -14.56
N GLY A 43 -13.52 -5.46 -15.77
CA GLY A 43 -14.75 -5.14 -16.47
C GLY A 43 -15.99 -5.84 -15.88
N PRO A 44 -17.20 -5.39 -16.23
CA PRO A 44 -18.45 -6.00 -15.77
C PRO A 44 -18.61 -7.46 -16.22
N ASP A 45 -17.99 -7.82 -17.35
CA ASP A 45 -18.02 -9.18 -17.90
C ASP A 45 -17.01 -10.13 -17.24
N GLY A 46 -16.21 -9.62 -16.29
CA GLY A 46 -15.19 -10.38 -15.57
C GLY A 46 -13.81 -10.37 -16.24
N ASP A 47 -13.66 -9.67 -17.37
CA ASP A 47 -12.40 -9.54 -18.09
C ASP A 47 -11.48 -8.50 -17.47
N TRP A 48 -10.20 -8.85 -17.37
CA TRP A 48 -9.16 -7.96 -16.88
C TRP A 48 -8.46 -7.25 -18.04
N THR A 49 -8.46 -5.92 -18.01
CA THR A 49 -7.77 -5.07 -19.00
C THR A 49 -6.58 -4.37 -18.36
N ARG A 50 -5.43 -4.36 -19.04
CA ARG A 50 -4.22 -3.69 -18.56
C ARG A 50 -4.21 -2.22 -18.97
N HIS A 51 -4.22 -1.32 -18.00
CA HIS A 51 -4.03 0.13 -18.18
C HIS A 51 -2.60 0.48 -17.76
N HIS A 52 -1.72 0.73 -18.73
CA HIS A 52 -0.30 0.92 -18.44
C HIS A 52 0.40 1.90 -19.37
N LEU A 53 -0.32 2.49 -20.31
CA LEU A 53 0.19 3.49 -21.23
C LEU A 53 -0.68 4.74 -21.10
N ASP A 54 -0.07 5.91 -21.27
CA ASP A 54 -0.79 7.17 -21.43
C ASP A 54 -1.30 7.34 -22.88
N GLU A 55 -1.87 8.52 -23.18
CA GLU A 55 -2.42 8.87 -24.49
C GLU A 55 -1.36 8.85 -25.61
N ASP A 56 -0.10 9.12 -25.28
CA ASP A 56 1.03 9.11 -26.22
C ASP A 56 1.68 7.71 -26.36
N GLY A 57 1.17 6.72 -25.62
CA GLY A 57 1.70 5.36 -25.60
C GLY A 57 2.94 5.21 -24.72
N ALA A 58 3.26 6.18 -23.86
CA ALA A 58 4.37 6.07 -22.93
C ALA A 58 3.95 5.30 -21.66
N PRO A 59 4.87 4.54 -21.02
CA PRO A 59 4.54 3.76 -19.84
C PRO A 59 4.12 4.61 -18.64
N LEU A 60 3.00 4.24 -18.02
CA LEU A 60 2.56 4.74 -16.74
C LEU A 60 3.48 4.27 -15.60
N ALA A 61 3.40 4.94 -14.46
CA ALA A 61 4.18 4.60 -13.28
C ALA A 61 3.87 3.18 -12.77
N ASP A 62 4.92 2.40 -12.51
CA ASP A 62 4.77 1.11 -11.83
C ASP A 62 4.81 1.33 -10.30
N LEU A 63 3.65 1.11 -9.66
CA LEU A 63 3.48 1.33 -8.22
C LEU A 63 4.48 0.53 -7.39
N GLN A 64 4.74 -0.74 -7.76
CA GLN A 64 5.62 -1.60 -6.98
C GLN A 64 7.07 -1.09 -7.05
N ASN A 65 7.53 -0.68 -8.23
CA ASN A 65 8.85 -0.07 -8.41
C ASN A 65 9.00 1.22 -7.61
N GLN A 66 7.99 2.10 -7.64
CA GLN A 66 8.00 3.33 -6.86
C GLN A 66 8.06 3.04 -5.34
N LEU A 67 7.28 2.07 -4.85
CA LEU A 67 7.28 1.68 -3.45
C LEU A 67 8.63 1.07 -3.04
N MET A 68 9.21 0.20 -3.87
CA MET A 68 10.54 -0.37 -3.61
C MET A 68 11.61 0.71 -3.53
N GLN A 69 11.58 1.69 -4.42
CA GLN A 69 12.48 2.85 -4.34
C GLN A 69 12.26 3.62 -3.04
N HIS A 70 11.02 3.95 -2.69
CA HIS A 70 10.71 4.70 -1.47
C HIS A 70 11.17 3.97 -0.19
N ILE A 71 10.93 2.66 -0.09
CA ILE A 71 11.34 1.84 1.06
C ILE A 71 12.87 1.72 1.13
N THR A 72 13.55 1.55 -0.01
CA THR A 72 15.01 1.43 -0.06
C THR A 72 15.72 2.73 0.35
N HIS A 73 15.15 3.89 0.00
CA HIS A 73 15.69 5.20 0.39
C HIS A 73 15.38 5.59 1.84
N ARG A 74 14.43 4.91 2.50
CA ARG A 74 14.11 5.14 3.90
C ARG A 74 15.31 4.71 4.75
N LYS A 75 16.12 5.67 5.20
CA LYS A 75 17.22 5.41 6.14
C LYS A 75 16.62 4.70 7.36
N ARG A 76 17.10 3.48 7.63
CA ARG A 76 16.75 2.75 8.86
C ARG A 76 17.23 3.57 10.04
N THR A 77 16.33 4.32 10.69
CA THR A 77 16.59 4.89 12.00
C THR A 77 16.81 3.70 12.95
N ALA A 78 18.06 3.47 13.32
CA ALA A 78 18.43 2.40 14.24
C ALA A 78 17.89 2.75 15.63
N THR A 79 16.65 2.37 15.94
CA THR A 79 16.16 2.37 17.32
C THR A 79 16.76 1.17 18.04
N ARG A 80 18.03 1.29 18.46
CA ARG A 80 18.69 0.35 19.37
C ARG A 80 18.49 0.84 20.81
N SER A 81 17.55 0.21 21.53
CA SER A 81 17.54 0.00 22.98
C SER A 81 17.96 1.20 23.87
N ALA A 82 17.02 2.08 24.18
CA ALA A 82 17.08 2.95 25.36
C ALA A 82 15.94 2.60 26.33
N ASN A 83 15.86 1.34 26.77
CA ASN A 83 14.94 0.98 27.86
C ASN A 83 15.47 -0.11 28.80
N ARG A 84 16.78 -0.10 29.06
CA ARG A 84 17.44 -0.98 30.04
C ARG A 84 18.41 -0.21 30.94
N ALA A 85 17.95 0.88 31.55
CA ALA A 85 18.70 1.56 32.60
C ALA A 85 17.77 2.42 33.49
N SER A 86 16.88 1.79 34.26
CA SER A 86 16.40 2.37 35.52
C SER A 86 15.71 1.30 36.36
N SER A 87 16.50 0.53 37.10
CA SER A 87 16.08 -0.26 38.25
C SER A 87 17.36 -0.74 38.95
N ARG A 88 17.95 0.16 39.73
CA ARG A 88 18.74 -0.12 40.93
C ARG A 88 18.59 1.06 41.87
#